data_AF-A0A8H3KZ79-F1
#
_entry.id   AF-A0A8H3KZ79-F1
#
_cell.length_a   1.000
_cell.length_b   1.000
_cell.length_c   1.000
_cell.angle_alpha   90.00
_cell.angle_beta   90.00
_cell.angle_gamma   90.00
#
_symmetry.space_group_name_H-M   'P 1'
#
loop_
_entity.id
_entity.type
_entity.pdbx_description
1 polymer ?
#
loop_
_entity_poly.entity_id
_entity_poly.type
_entity_poly.pdbx_seq_one_letter_code
_entity_poly.pdbx_strand_id
1 'polypeptide(L)'
;MSLTLYIVRHGERMDHVEPSFVYTSPTPFDPPLTPRGKRQAKQTGSYIYTLQQESISNDIKRNIEFIIITSPFARTTETGIGIAEGISTSEPNSNIKFRIDSSLAEWHTSAYFPQAVPNSIISKRFEEIHEKSCKEDNSNYPFEVDFSYTPVLNELPKYPEGIHEVLKRCQSALAGISSPFVQQIKRSRSSENSEKLDTDVVLIIVTHGWCFNVIQEACSKSAGWKEAGFCAVSRAKWIPKEDSEVKKPK
;
A
#
# COMPACT_ATOMS: atom_id res chain seq x y z
N MET A 1 -17.64 7.28 -7.68
CA MET A 1 -16.60 7.23 -6.66
C MET A 1 -16.96 6.27 -5.54
N SER A 2 -16.34 5.11 -5.59
CA SER A 2 -16.17 4.17 -4.50
C SER A 2 -14.72 4.20 -4.01
N LEU A 3 -14.47 3.65 -2.82
CA LEU A 3 -13.13 3.47 -2.27
C LEU A 3 -12.93 2.01 -1.90
N THR A 4 -12.01 1.36 -2.60
CA THR A 4 -11.58 -0.01 -2.31
C THR A 4 -10.15 0.04 -1.80
N LEU A 5 -9.88 -0.73 -0.74
CA LEU A 5 -8.58 -0.88 -0.13
C LEU A 5 -8.07 -2.30 -0.36
N TYR A 6 -6.86 -2.41 -0.87
CA TYR A 6 -6.06 -3.62 -0.86
C TYR A 6 -4.89 -3.44 0.10
N ILE A 7 -4.61 -4.46 0.90
CA ILE A 7 -3.45 -4.52 1.79
C ILE A 7 -2.60 -5.70 1.30
N VAL A 8 -1.32 -5.46 1.06
CA VAL A 8 -0.42 -6.44 0.46
C VAL A 8 0.85 -6.56 1.31
N ARG A 9 1.22 -7.78 1.69
CA ARG A 9 2.56 -8.05 2.24
C ARG A 9 3.58 -8.07 1.09
N HIS A 10 4.77 -7.52 1.29
CA HIS A 10 5.86 -7.63 0.31
C HIS A 10 6.12 -9.07 -0.19
N GLY A 11 6.73 -9.20 -1.36
CA GLY A 11 7.17 -10.46 -1.95
C GLY A 11 8.35 -11.12 -1.23
N GLU A 12 8.78 -12.28 -1.73
CA GLU A 12 9.93 -13.02 -1.19
C GLU A 12 11.21 -12.18 -1.20
N ARG A 13 11.91 -12.17 -0.05
CA ARG A 13 13.10 -11.35 0.20
C ARG A 13 14.38 -12.11 -0.09
N MET A 14 15.41 -11.38 -0.53
CA MET A 14 16.73 -11.96 -0.79
C MET A 14 17.33 -12.65 0.44
N ASP A 15 17.28 -12.01 1.62
CA ASP A 15 17.83 -12.55 2.85
C ASP A 15 17.09 -13.77 3.41
N HIS A 16 15.86 -14.03 2.94
CA HIS A 16 15.13 -15.26 3.27
C HIS A 16 15.66 -16.46 2.48
N VAL A 17 16.11 -16.24 1.24
CA VAL A 17 16.60 -17.30 0.35
C VAL A 17 18.12 -17.46 0.48
N GLU A 18 18.84 -16.36 0.70
CA GLU A 18 20.29 -16.30 0.83
C GLU A 18 20.68 -15.76 2.22
N PRO A 19 20.86 -16.63 3.23
CA PRO A 19 21.23 -16.20 4.58
C PRO A 19 22.56 -15.41 4.63
N SER A 20 23.44 -15.62 3.65
CA SER A 20 24.71 -14.90 3.50
C SER A 20 24.53 -13.41 3.18
N PHE A 21 23.34 -12.99 2.72
CA PHE A 21 23.01 -11.61 2.37
C PHE A 21 23.32 -10.62 3.49
N VAL A 22 23.02 -11.01 4.74
CA VAL A 22 23.21 -10.17 5.92
C VAL A 22 24.69 -9.82 6.15
N TYR A 23 25.62 -10.66 5.68
CA TYR A 23 27.07 -10.47 5.87
C TYR A 23 27.74 -9.80 4.66
N THR A 24 27.12 -9.86 3.48
CA THR A 24 27.73 -9.39 2.22
C THR A 24 27.11 -8.09 1.72
N SER A 25 25.89 -7.76 2.14
CA SER A 25 25.17 -6.56 1.72
C SER A 25 25.66 -5.31 2.48
N PRO A 26 25.84 -4.17 1.80
CA PRO A 26 26.08 -2.89 2.47
C PRO A 26 24.84 -2.38 3.23
N THR A 27 23.65 -2.92 2.95
CA THR A 27 22.39 -2.58 3.63
C THR A 27 21.66 -3.85 4.08
N PRO A 28 22.19 -4.57 5.09
CA PRO A 28 21.64 -5.85 5.52
C PRO A 28 20.24 -5.75 6.13
N PHE A 29 19.87 -4.57 6.64
CA PHE A 29 18.54 -4.25 7.17
C PHE A 29 17.47 -3.99 6.09
N ASP A 30 17.88 -3.89 4.83
CA ASP A 30 17.02 -3.48 3.71
C ASP A 30 17.15 -4.42 2.50
N PRO A 31 16.82 -5.71 2.67
CA PRO A 31 16.92 -6.69 1.58
C PRO A 31 15.93 -6.37 0.45
N PRO A 32 16.35 -6.51 -0.83
CA PRO A 32 15.45 -6.44 -1.98
C PRO A 32 14.65 -7.74 -2.12
N LEU A 33 13.76 -7.78 -3.10
CA LEU A 33 13.07 -9.00 -3.53
C LEU A 33 13.99 -9.94 -4.31
N THR A 34 13.70 -11.23 -4.21
CA THR A 34 14.24 -12.23 -5.13
C THR A 34 13.60 -12.09 -6.52
N PRO A 35 14.15 -12.73 -7.58
CA PRO A 35 13.44 -12.83 -8.86
C PRO A 35 12.05 -13.47 -8.73
N ARG A 36 11.88 -14.41 -7.79
CA ARG A 36 10.56 -14.99 -7.48
C ARG A 36 9.66 -13.96 -6.80
N GLY A 37 10.17 -13.18 -5.85
CA GLY A 37 9.45 -12.08 -5.20
C GLY A 37 8.91 -11.06 -6.21
N LYS A 38 9.72 -10.70 -7.22
CA LYS A 38 9.30 -9.80 -8.31
C LYS A 38 8.16 -10.39 -9.15
N ARG A 39 8.23 -11.69 -9.49
CA ARG A 39 7.13 -12.39 -10.19
C ARG A 39 5.86 -12.46 -9.34
N GLN A 40 5.98 -12.75 -8.04
CA GLN A 40 4.84 -12.75 -7.12
C GLN A 40 4.14 -11.38 -7.10
N ALA A 41 4.91 -10.30 -7.01
CA ALA A 41 4.39 -8.93 -7.02
C ALA A 41 3.64 -8.62 -8.33
N LYS A 42 4.21 -8.98 -9.48
CA LYS A 42 3.55 -8.81 -10.79
C LYS A 42 2.24 -9.59 -10.91
N GLN A 43 2.24 -10.87 -10.53
CA GLN A 43 1.02 -11.68 -10.51
C GLN A 43 -0.04 -11.10 -9.58
N THR A 44 0.39 -10.54 -8.45
CA THR A 44 -0.50 -9.87 -7.49
C THR A 44 -1.17 -8.64 -8.09
N GLY A 45 -0.43 -7.84 -8.86
CA GLY A 45 -0.99 -6.70 -9.59
C GLY A 45 -2.09 -7.11 -10.58
N SER A 46 -1.82 -8.13 -11.41
CA SER A 46 -2.82 -8.65 -12.34
C SER A 46 -4.05 -9.20 -11.61
N TYR A 47 -3.84 -9.90 -10.49
CA TYR A 47 -4.93 -10.44 -9.68
C TYR A 47 -5.80 -9.34 -9.04
N ILE A 48 -5.18 -8.28 -8.49
CA ILE A 48 -5.90 -7.12 -7.95
C ILE A 48 -6.75 -6.45 -9.04
N TYR A 49 -6.21 -6.31 -10.25
CA TYR A 49 -6.97 -5.79 -11.38
C TYR A 49 -8.19 -6.66 -11.68
N THR A 50 -8.03 -7.98 -11.82
CA THR A 50 -9.15 -8.91 -12.04
C THR A 50 -10.23 -8.79 -10.96
N LEU A 51 -9.84 -8.80 -9.68
CA LEU A 51 -10.78 -8.66 -8.56
C LEU A 51 -11.53 -7.31 -8.57
N GLN A 52 -10.87 -6.26 -9.04
CA GLN A 52 -11.48 -4.94 -9.17
C GLN A 52 -12.51 -4.92 -10.30
N GLN A 53 -12.18 -5.51 -11.45
CA GLN A 53 -13.11 -5.60 -12.58
C GLN A 53 -14.36 -6.43 -12.23
N GLU A 54 -14.20 -7.54 -11.50
CA GLU A 54 -15.32 -8.35 -11.00
C GLU A 54 -16.25 -7.56 -10.05
N SER A 55 -15.73 -6.51 -9.40
CA SER A 55 -16.48 -5.70 -8.44
C SER A 55 -17.28 -4.56 -9.10
N ILE A 56 -17.09 -4.34 -10.40
CA ILE A 56 -17.77 -3.30 -11.19
C ILE A 56 -18.89 -3.97 -11.99
N SER A 57 -20.11 -3.44 -11.90
CA SER A 57 -21.23 -3.95 -12.69
C SER A 57 -20.96 -3.76 -14.19
N ASN A 58 -21.17 -4.80 -14.98
CA ASN A 58 -20.89 -4.84 -16.43
C ASN A 58 -21.55 -3.69 -17.24
N ASP A 59 -22.63 -3.10 -16.72
CA ASP A 59 -23.41 -2.07 -17.41
C ASP A 59 -22.88 -0.63 -17.22
N ILE A 60 -21.83 -0.42 -16.41
CA ILE A 60 -21.29 0.92 -16.13
C ILE A 60 -19.77 0.91 -16.31
N LYS A 61 -19.27 1.54 -17.37
CA LYS A 61 -17.85 1.82 -17.52
C LYS A 61 -17.45 2.93 -16.55
N ARG A 62 -16.71 2.59 -15.50
CA ARG A 62 -16.19 3.54 -14.51
C ARG A 62 -14.71 3.82 -14.76
N ASN A 63 -14.28 5.04 -14.51
CA ASN A 63 -12.86 5.35 -14.47
C ASN A 63 -12.29 4.82 -13.14
N ILE A 64 -11.07 4.27 -13.16
CA ILE A 64 -10.41 3.77 -11.96
C ILE A 64 -9.07 4.45 -11.82
N GLU A 65 -8.81 5.01 -10.65
CA GLU A 65 -7.48 5.48 -10.25
C GLU A 65 -6.91 4.50 -9.23
N PHE A 66 -5.78 3.88 -9.58
CA PHE A 66 -5.02 3.04 -8.68
C PHE A 66 -3.98 3.89 -7.97
N ILE A 67 -3.91 3.79 -6.64
CA ILE A 67 -2.93 4.52 -5.84
C ILE A 67 -2.18 3.49 -5.01
N ILE A 68 -0.93 3.24 -5.38
CA ILE A 68 -0.03 2.31 -4.71
C ILE A 68 0.79 3.11 -3.70
N ILE A 69 0.68 2.74 -2.42
CA ILE A 69 1.38 3.39 -1.30
C ILE A 69 2.23 2.33 -0.62
N THR A 70 3.53 2.59 -0.55
CA THR A 70 4.51 1.60 -0.07
C THR A 70 5.25 2.10 1.15
N SER A 71 5.66 1.17 2.01
CA SER A 71 6.73 1.41 2.97
C SER A 71 8.07 1.70 2.27
N PRO A 72 8.99 2.50 2.88
CA PRO A 72 10.28 2.84 2.28
C PRO A 72 11.32 1.69 2.25
N PHE A 73 10.97 0.46 2.63
CA PHE A 73 11.90 -0.66 2.49
C PHE A 73 11.94 -1.16 1.03
N ALA A 74 13.11 -1.58 0.55
CA ALA A 74 13.31 -2.00 -0.84
C ALA A 74 12.32 -3.10 -1.26
N ARG A 75 12.12 -4.10 -0.40
CA ARG A 75 11.15 -5.17 -0.62
C ARG A 75 9.71 -4.68 -0.84
N THR A 76 9.28 -3.62 -0.16
CA THR A 76 7.91 -3.08 -0.30
C THR A 76 7.79 -2.18 -1.52
N THR A 77 8.79 -1.35 -1.81
CA THR A 77 8.79 -0.52 -3.03
C THR A 77 8.87 -1.38 -4.29
N GLU A 78 9.75 -2.38 -4.33
CA GLU A 78 9.85 -3.33 -5.45
C GLU A 78 8.57 -4.17 -5.61
N THR A 79 7.88 -4.49 -4.51
CA THR A 79 6.58 -5.16 -4.60
C THR A 79 5.53 -4.22 -5.20
N GLY A 80 5.50 -2.95 -4.78
CA GLY A 80 4.61 -1.95 -5.37
C GLY A 80 4.86 -1.76 -6.87
N ILE A 81 6.12 -1.73 -7.29
CA ILE A 81 6.50 -1.63 -8.71
C ILE A 81 5.95 -2.84 -9.48
N GLY A 82 6.18 -4.05 -8.98
CA GLY A 82 5.64 -5.26 -9.61
C GLY A 82 4.11 -5.24 -9.70
N ILE A 83 3.42 -4.77 -8.65
CA ILE A 83 1.96 -4.61 -8.67
C ILE A 83 1.55 -3.65 -9.80
N ALA A 84 2.22 -2.51 -9.94
CA ALA A 84 1.92 -1.55 -11.00
C ALA A 84 2.14 -2.17 -12.41
N GLU A 85 3.23 -2.92 -12.60
CA GLU A 85 3.48 -3.67 -13.83
C GLU A 85 2.39 -4.70 -14.13
N GLY A 86 1.90 -5.39 -13.09
CA GLY A 86 0.83 -6.38 -13.23
C GLY A 86 -0.51 -5.75 -13.63
N ILE A 87 -0.85 -4.60 -13.05
CA ILE A 87 -2.04 -3.82 -13.41
C ILE A 87 -1.91 -3.30 -14.84
N SER A 88 -0.79 -2.64 -15.18
CA SER A 88 -0.56 -2.10 -16.53
C SER A 88 -0.48 -3.17 -17.61
N THR A 89 0.04 -4.36 -17.29
CA THR A 89 -0.03 -5.51 -18.22
C THR A 89 -1.48 -5.92 -18.51
N SER A 90 -2.37 -5.77 -17.53
CA SER A 90 -3.78 -6.15 -17.65
C SER A 90 -4.61 -5.05 -18.34
N GLU A 91 -4.29 -3.78 -18.09
CA GLU A 91 -4.88 -2.60 -18.72
C GLU A 91 -3.81 -1.51 -18.90
N PRO A 92 -3.22 -1.39 -20.11
CA PRO A 92 -2.08 -0.52 -20.39
C PRO A 92 -2.32 0.97 -20.07
N ASN A 93 -3.57 1.42 -20.15
CA ASN A 93 -3.94 2.82 -19.92
C ASN A 93 -4.44 3.08 -18.48
N SER A 94 -4.12 2.18 -17.54
CA SER A 94 -4.48 2.35 -16.14
C SER A 94 -3.84 3.62 -15.58
N ASN A 95 -4.64 4.45 -14.91
CA ASN A 95 -4.13 5.58 -14.14
C ASN A 95 -3.57 5.05 -12.80
N ILE A 96 -2.24 5.00 -12.68
CA ILE A 96 -1.54 4.49 -11.50
C ILE A 96 -0.69 5.60 -10.90
N LYS A 97 -0.93 5.92 -9.63
CA LYS A 97 -0.09 6.80 -8.80
C LYS A 97 0.73 5.99 -7.82
N PHE A 98 1.97 6.41 -7.60
CA PHE A 98 2.90 5.75 -6.69
C PHE A 98 3.38 6.69 -5.59
N ARG A 99 3.30 6.22 -4.34
CA ARG A 99 3.62 6.99 -3.13
C ARG A 99 4.45 6.16 -2.16
N ILE A 100 5.24 6.84 -1.34
CA ILE A 100 6.00 6.25 -0.23
C ILE A 100 5.54 6.89 1.07
N ASP A 101 5.32 6.06 2.11
CA ASP A 101 4.96 6.52 3.44
C ASP A 101 5.65 5.69 4.53
N SER A 102 6.43 6.35 5.40
CA SER A 102 7.16 5.71 6.48
C SER A 102 6.27 5.17 7.60
N SER A 103 5.01 5.61 7.68
CA SER A 103 4.02 5.05 8.61
C SER A 103 3.69 3.58 8.34
N LEU A 104 3.98 3.10 7.12
CA LEU A 104 3.81 1.70 6.70
C LEU A 104 5.06 0.84 6.97
N ALA A 105 6.11 1.39 7.58
CA ALA A 105 7.36 0.70 7.92
C ALA A 105 7.14 -0.54 8.79
N GLU A 106 8.09 -1.49 8.70
CA GLU A 106 8.12 -2.71 9.50
C GLU A 106 8.06 -2.39 11.00
N TRP A 107 7.67 -3.35 11.83
CA TRP A 107 7.77 -3.19 13.27
C TRP A 107 9.25 -3.03 13.69
N HIS A 108 9.62 -1.86 14.23
CA HIS A 108 11.01 -1.53 14.58
C HIS A 108 11.40 -2.11 15.95
N THR A 109 11.35 -3.42 16.10
CA THR A 109 11.66 -4.14 17.34
C THR A 109 13.04 -4.81 17.29
N SER A 110 13.63 -5.06 18.46
CA SER A 110 14.90 -5.79 18.60
C SER A 110 14.82 -7.24 18.10
N ALA A 111 13.62 -7.79 17.98
CA ALA A 111 13.41 -9.10 17.36
C ALA A 111 13.70 -9.12 15.86
N TYR A 112 13.57 -7.98 15.18
CA TYR A 112 13.71 -7.86 13.71
C TYR A 112 14.96 -7.10 13.30
N PHE A 113 15.39 -6.13 14.09
CA PHE A 113 16.57 -5.32 13.82
C PHE A 113 17.48 -5.32 15.04
N PRO A 114 18.79 -5.58 14.90
CA PRO A 114 19.72 -5.50 16.03
C PRO A 114 19.91 -4.06 16.53
N GLN A 115 19.64 -3.06 15.68
CA GLN A 115 19.79 -1.64 15.95
C GLN A 115 18.79 -0.83 15.12
N ALA A 116 18.68 0.47 15.41
CA ALA A 116 17.83 1.39 14.66
C ALA A 116 18.20 1.38 13.16
N VAL A 117 17.17 1.27 12.32
CA VAL A 117 17.31 1.45 10.86
C VAL A 117 17.45 2.94 10.57
N PRO A 118 18.41 3.36 9.75
CA PRO A 118 18.61 4.78 9.48
C PRO A 118 17.52 5.35 8.58
N ASN A 119 17.09 6.60 8.86
CA ASN A 119 16.13 7.35 8.04
C ASN A 119 16.62 7.57 6.59
N SER A 120 17.92 7.41 6.31
CA SER A 120 18.48 7.52 4.96
C SER A 120 17.87 6.56 3.95
N ILE A 121 17.22 5.46 4.38
CA ILE A 121 16.48 4.60 3.45
C ILE A 121 15.32 5.33 2.77
N ILE A 122 14.72 6.32 3.43
CA ILE A 122 13.59 7.07 2.90
C ILE A 122 14.05 7.90 1.71
N SER A 123 15.06 8.77 1.91
CA SER A 123 15.65 9.58 0.85
C SER A 123 16.19 8.72 -0.30
N LYS A 124 16.92 7.63 0.04
CA LYS A 124 17.43 6.67 -0.94
C LYS A 124 16.32 6.09 -1.81
N ARG A 125 15.15 5.75 -1.25
CA ARG A 125 14.02 5.25 -2.06
C ARG A 125 13.44 6.29 -2.99
N PHE A 126 13.30 7.53 -2.54
CA PHE A 126 12.83 8.61 -3.40
C PHE A 126 13.80 8.84 -4.56
N GLU A 127 15.10 8.84 -4.29
CA GLU A 127 16.17 8.95 -5.30
C GLU A 127 16.10 7.79 -6.31
N GLU A 128 16.07 6.53 -5.84
CA GLU A 128 16.02 5.34 -6.71
C GLU A 128 14.78 5.33 -7.64
N ILE A 129 13.63 5.81 -7.14
CA ILE A 129 12.40 5.90 -7.94
C ILE A 129 12.49 7.06 -8.93
N HIS A 130 12.96 8.22 -8.48
CA HIS A 130 13.10 9.41 -9.32
C HIS A 130 14.07 9.17 -10.49
N GLU A 131 15.28 8.66 -10.20
CA GLU A 131 16.30 8.38 -11.22
C GLU A 131 15.79 7.43 -12.31
N LYS A 132 14.98 6.44 -11.94
CA LYS A 132 14.41 5.50 -12.91
C LYS A 132 13.24 6.07 -13.69
N SER A 133 12.46 6.98 -13.10
CA SER A 133 11.36 7.69 -13.79
C SER A 133 11.84 8.71 -14.84
N CYS A 134 13.09 9.18 -14.74
CA CYS A 134 13.64 10.20 -15.64
C CYS A 134 14.47 9.63 -16.81
N LYS A 135 14.67 8.30 -16.90
CA LYS A 135 15.47 7.69 -17.99
C LYS A 135 14.62 7.58 -19.26
N GLU A 136 15.15 8.10 -20.37
CA GLU A 136 14.51 8.14 -21.70
C GLU A 136 14.46 6.80 -22.43
N ASP A 137 15.25 5.81 -22.00
CA ASP A 137 15.08 4.43 -22.49
C ASP A 137 13.70 3.92 -22.03
N ASN A 138 12.98 3.24 -22.91
CA ASN A 138 11.59 2.73 -22.77
C ASN A 138 11.26 1.86 -21.52
N SER A 139 12.07 1.89 -20.46
CA SER A 139 11.82 1.36 -19.12
C SER A 139 11.16 2.39 -18.19
N ASN A 140 10.28 3.25 -18.69
CA ASN A 140 9.56 4.15 -17.81
C ASN A 140 8.62 3.32 -16.93
N TYR A 141 8.55 3.63 -15.64
CA TYR A 141 7.64 2.92 -14.75
C TYR A 141 6.19 3.09 -15.25
N PRO A 142 5.32 2.06 -15.09
CA PRO A 142 3.94 2.13 -15.55
C PRO A 142 3.04 2.97 -14.62
N PHE A 143 3.62 3.95 -13.93
CA PHE A 143 2.95 4.78 -12.93
C PHE A 143 3.55 6.17 -12.88
N GLU A 144 2.75 7.14 -12.44
CA GLU A 144 3.18 8.47 -12.08
C GLU A 144 3.61 8.49 -10.60
N VAL A 145 4.79 9.01 -10.31
CA VAL A 145 5.23 9.24 -8.93
C VAL A 145 4.54 10.51 -8.41
N ASP A 146 3.72 10.36 -7.37
CA ASP A 146 2.96 11.47 -6.81
C ASP A 146 3.80 12.24 -5.78
N PHE A 147 4.62 13.17 -6.26
CA PHE A 147 5.44 14.05 -5.43
C PHE A 147 4.62 15.08 -4.63
N SER A 148 3.33 15.26 -4.94
CA SER A 148 2.44 16.15 -4.20
C SER A 148 1.89 15.51 -2.92
N TYR A 149 2.10 14.21 -2.75
CA TYR A 149 1.66 13.48 -1.59
C TYR A 149 2.46 13.86 -0.34
N THR A 150 1.76 14.26 0.72
CA THR A 150 2.32 14.44 2.06
C THR A 150 2.19 13.13 2.85
N PRO A 151 3.31 12.45 3.21
CA PRO A 151 3.25 11.23 3.99
C PRO A 151 2.70 11.46 5.40
N VAL A 152 2.04 10.44 5.96
CA VAL A 152 1.58 10.43 7.36
C VAL A 152 2.77 10.50 8.30
N LEU A 153 3.87 9.81 7.97
CA LEU A 153 5.16 9.97 8.66
C LEU A 153 6.30 10.14 7.64
N ASN A 154 7.18 11.10 7.94
CA ASN A 154 8.39 11.38 7.16
C ASN A 154 9.67 10.79 7.78
N GLU A 155 9.55 10.12 8.92
CA GLU A 155 10.62 9.42 9.61
C GLU A 155 10.19 8.00 9.96
N LEU A 156 11.17 7.11 10.10
CA LEU A 156 10.94 5.74 10.56
C LEU A 156 10.51 5.73 12.04
N PRO A 157 9.78 4.68 12.46
CA PRO A 157 9.40 4.51 13.86
C PRO A 157 10.62 4.48 14.77
N LYS A 158 10.47 5.06 15.97
CA LYS A 158 11.53 5.07 16.98
C LYS A 158 11.89 3.63 17.39
N TYR A 159 13.17 3.31 17.40
CA TYR A 159 13.67 2.01 17.85
C TYR A 159 14.08 2.05 19.34
N PRO A 160 13.77 1.00 20.13
CA PRO A 160 12.84 -0.08 19.79
C PRO A 160 11.39 0.43 19.88
N GLU A 161 10.55 -0.04 18.96
CA GLU A 161 9.12 0.24 18.91
C GLU A 161 8.36 -0.84 19.69
N GLY A 162 7.54 -0.43 20.65
CA GLY A 162 6.69 -1.33 21.43
C GLY A 162 5.44 -1.78 20.66
N ILE A 163 4.82 -2.87 21.10
CA ILE A 163 3.62 -3.43 20.46
C ILE A 163 2.47 -2.42 20.37
N HIS A 164 2.21 -1.64 21.43
CA HIS A 164 1.18 -0.61 21.42
C HIS A 164 1.51 0.55 20.48
N GLU A 165 2.79 0.83 20.27
CA GLU A 165 3.25 1.91 19.39
C GLU A 165 3.05 1.52 17.92
N VAL A 166 3.44 0.30 17.52
CA VAL A 166 3.18 -0.19 16.15
C VAL A 166 1.68 -0.31 15.87
N LEU A 167 0.89 -0.79 16.85
CA LEU A 167 -0.57 -0.85 16.72
C LEU A 167 -1.16 0.53 16.43
N LYS A 168 -0.81 1.52 17.25
CA LYS A 168 -1.27 2.90 17.09
C LYS A 168 -0.80 3.50 15.76
N ARG A 169 0.47 3.29 15.39
CA ARG A 169 1.04 3.80 14.14
C ARG A 169 0.32 3.25 12.93
N CYS A 170 0.09 1.94 12.84
CA CYS A 170 -0.61 1.34 11.71
C CYS A 170 -2.07 1.81 11.61
N GLN A 171 -2.76 2.01 12.73
CA GLN A 171 -4.10 2.60 12.76
C GLN A 171 -4.09 4.04 12.27
N SER A 172 -3.12 4.85 12.73
CA SER A 172 -2.92 6.22 12.25
C SER A 172 -2.54 6.28 10.77
N ALA A 173 -1.74 5.33 10.27
CA ALA A 173 -1.39 5.20 8.86
C ALA A 173 -2.65 4.98 8.01
N LEU A 174 -3.47 3.97 8.35
CA LEU A 174 -4.72 3.69 7.65
C LEU A 174 -5.65 4.91 7.66
N ALA A 175 -5.84 5.53 8.82
CA ALA A 175 -6.68 6.71 8.95
C ALA A 175 -6.15 7.89 8.11
N GLY A 176 -4.86 8.23 8.23
CA GLY A 176 -4.24 9.34 7.52
C GLY A 176 -4.24 9.16 6.01
N ILE A 177 -3.96 7.95 5.53
CA ILE A 177 -3.95 7.61 4.10
C ILE A 177 -5.36 7.66 3.50
N SER A 178 -6.37 7.12 4.21
CA SER A 178 -7.73 6.97 3.65
C SER A 178 -8.63 8.19 3.85
N SER A 179 -8.38 9.01 4.88
CA SER A 179 -9.25 10.13 5.25
C SER A 179 -9.49 11.15 4.12
N PRO A 180 -8.49 11.56 3.32
CA PRO A 180 -8.72 12.51 2.22
C PRO A 180 -9.76 12.00 1.22
N PHE A 181 -9.67 10.72 0.84
CA PHE A 181 -10.61 10.08 -0.09
C PHE A 181 -12.00 9.91 0.52
N VAL A 182 -12.07 9.51 1.80
CA VAL A 182 -13.34 9.41 2.52
C VAL A 182 -14.04 10.77 2.60
N GLN A 183 -13.31 11.85 2.87
CA GLN A 183 -13.86 13.20 2.90
C GLN A 183 -14.35 13.65 1.52
N GLN A 184 -13.61 13.34 0.45
CA GLN A 184 -14.01 13.62 -0.92
C GLN A 184 -15.31 12.89 -1.30
N ILE A 185 -15.43 11.61 -0.95
CA ILE A 185 -16.66 10.82 -1.16
C ILE A 185 -17.84 11.41 -0.39
N LYS A 186 -17.65 11.84 0.86
CA LYS A 186 -18.71 12.49 1.65
C LYS A 186 -19.17 13.80 1.02
N ARG A 187 -18.23 14.68 0.63
CA ARG A 187 -18.54 15.99 0.01
C ARG A 187 -19.31 15.85 -1.31
N SER A 188 -18.88 14.94 -2.18
CA SER A 188 -19.53 14.68 -3.47
C SER A 188 -20.97 14.16 -3.36
N ARG A 189 -21.36 13.58 -2.21
CA ARG A 189 -22.74 13.13 -1.95
C ARG A 189 -23.65 14.23 -1.39
N SER A 190 -23.08 15.29 -0.80
CA SER A 190 -23.84 16.38 -0.17
C SER A 190 -24.12 17.56 -1.11
N SER A 191 -23.44 17.65 -2.26
CA SER A 191 -23.69 18.68 -3.27
C SER A 191 -24.82 18.25 -4.22
N GLU A 192 -25.93 19.01 -4.26
CA GLU A 192 -27.05 18.78 -5.18
C GLU A 192 -26.69 19.02 -6.66
N ASN A 193 -25.58 19.71 -6.94
CA ASN A 193 -24.96 19.75 -8.27
C ASN A 193 -23.94 18.61 -8.37
N SER A 194 -24.41 17.39 -8.64
CA SER A 194 -23.52 16.24 -8.85
C SER A 194 -23.05 16.20 -10.32
N GLU A 195 -21.95 16.88 -10.63
CA GLU A 195 -21.06 16.25 -11.61
C GLU A 195 -20.62 14.94 -10.95
N LYS A 196 -21.22 13.83 -11.39
CA LYS A 196 -20.95 12.50 -10.86
C LYS A 196 -19.44 12.29 -10.94
N LEU A 197 -18.77 12.26 -9.79
CA LEU A 197 -17.38 11.85 -9.71
C LEU A 197 -17.34 10.37 -10.11
N ASP A 198 -17.08 10.09 -11.39
CA ASP A 198 -17.18 8.74 -11.96
C ASP A 198 -15.87 7.94 -11.85
N THR A 199 -14.88 8.53 -11.18
CA THR A 199 -13.64 7.85 -10.84
C THR A 199 -13.80 7.12 -9.52
N ASP A 200 -13.60 5.81 -9.55
CA ASP A 200 -13.46 4.97 -8.37
C ASP A 200 -11.97 4.91 -7.99
N VAL A 201 -11.69 4.90 -6.68
CA VAL A 201 -10.33 4.90 -6.16
C VAL A 201 -10.01 3.53 -5.57
N VAL A 202 -8.88 2.98 -6.00
CA VAL A 202 -8.31 1.73 -5.46
C VAL A 202 -7.00 2.06 -4.74
N LEU A 203 -7.05 2.08 -3.41
CA LEU A 203 -5.85 2.20 -2.57
C LEU A 203 -5.19 0.84 -2.42
N ILE A 204 -3.91 0.74 -2.74
CA ILE A 204 -3.11 -0.48 -2.56
C ILE A 204 -1.98 -0.16 -1.58
N ILE A 205 -2.11 -0.63 -0.35
CA ILE A 205 -1.11 -0.47 0.72
C ILE A 205 -0.15 -1.66 0.67
N VAL A 206 1.12 -1.41 0.41
CA VAL A 206 2.18 -2.44 0.40
C VAL A 206 3.05 -2.29 1.65
N THR A 207 3.01 -3.31 2.51
CA THR A 207 3.60 -3.27 3.84
C THR A 207 4.19 -4.63 4.25
N HIS A 208 4.43 -4.82 5.55
CA HIS A 208 5.09 -5.98 6.14
C HIS A 208 4.11 -6.87 6.89
N GLY A 209 4.57 -8.02 7.40
CA GLY A 209 3.69 -9.04 7.99
C GLY A 209 2.88 -8.56 9.20
N TRP A 210 3.51 -7.81 10.11
CA TRP A 210 2.80 -7.25 11.28
C TRP A 210 1.82 -6.17 10.88
N CYS A 211 2.29 -5.18 10.12
CA CYS A 211 1.47 -4.06 9.67
C CYS A 211 0.28 -4.53 8.81
N PHE A 212 0.45 -5.58 7.99
CA PHE A 212 -0.62 -6.22 7.24
C PHE A 212 -1.77 -6.67 8.18
N ASN A 213 -1.44 -7.39 9.24
CA ASN A 213 -2.43 -7.89 10.20
C ASN A 213 -3.10 -6.75 10.97
N VAL A 214 -2.33 -5.76 11.42
CA VAL A 214 -2.87 -4.63 12.19
C VAL A 214 -3.80 -3.77 11.34
N ILE A 215 -3.44 -3.46 10.09
CA ILE A 215 -4.29 -2.69 9.19
C ILE A 215 -5.54 -3.49 8.83
N GLN A 216 -5.41 -4.80 8.59
CA GLN A 216 -6.56 -5.68 8.35
C GLN A 216 -7.52 -5.69 9.55
N GLU A 217 -7.00 -5.80 10.76
CA GLU A 217 -7.78 -5.75 11.99
C GLU A 217 -8.48 -4.40 12.14
N ALA A 218 -7.80 -3.28 11.84
CA ALA A 218 -8.40 -1.95 11.89
C ALA A 218 -9.57 -1.78 10.88
N CYS A 219 -9.63 -2.61 9.83
CA CYS A 219 -10.75 -2.68 8.90
C CYS A 219 -11.88 -3.64 9.34
N SER A 220 -11.70 -4.43 10.40
CA SER A 220 -12.63 -5.47 10.83
C SER A 220 -13.12 -5.28 12.27
N LYS A 221 -14.26 -5.87 12.60
CA LYS A 221 -14.74 -6.01 13.99
C LYS A 221 -14.18 -7.27 14.68
N SER A 222 -13.50 -8.13 13.92
CA SER A 222 -12.93 -9.39 14.41
C SER A 222 -11.41 -9.30 14.49
N ALA A 223 -10.85 -9.67 15.65
CA ALA A 223 -9.42 -9.94 15.77
C ALA A 223 -9.14 -11.34 15.20
N GLY A 224 -8.22 -11.42 14.25
CA GLY A 224 -7.85 -12.69 13.62
C GLY A 224 -6.54 -12.54 12.87
N TRP A 225 -5.42 -12.61 13.60
CA TRP A 225 -4.11 -12.55 13.00
C TRP A 225 -3.79 -13.89 12.36
N LYS A 226 -3.43 -13.83 11.09
CA LYS A 226 -3.01 -15.00 10.32
C LYS A 226 -1.60 -14.75 9.82
N GLU A 227 -0.85 -15.82 9.67
CA GLU A 227 0.43 -15.72 8.96
C GLU A 227 0.14 -15.35 7.50
N ALA A 228 0.45 -14.12 7.13
CA ALA A 228 0.27 -13.62 5.77
C ALA A 228 1.50 -14.01 4.95
N GLY A 229 1.37 -14.92 3.97
CA GLY A 229 2.48 -15.28 3.07
C GLY A 229 3.01 -14.11 2.23
N PHE A 230 4.11 -14.33 1.50
CA PHE A 230 4.62 -13.33 0.56
C PHE A 230 3.58 -12.96 -0.48
N CYS A 231 3.40 -11.66 -0.74
CA CYS A 231 2.35 -11.15 -1.62
C CYS A 231 0.92 -11.56 -1.24
N ALA A 232 0.67 -11.93 0.03
CA ALA A 232 -0.68 -12.10 0.52
C ALA A 232 -1.46 -10.79 0.37
N VAL A 233 -2.72 -10.90 -0.08
CA VAL A 233 -3.61 -9.77 -0.34
C VAL A 233 -4.85 -9.87 0.53
N SER A 234 -5.22 -8.76 1.17
CA SER A 234 -6.52 -8.57 1.80
C SER A 234 -7.25 -7.42 1.11
N ARG A 235 -8.58 -7.54 0.98
CA ARG A 235 -9.43 -6.53 0.33
C ARG A 235 -10.50 -6.05 1.30
N ALA A 236 -10.66 -4.74 1.42
CA ALA A 236 -11.76 -4.09 2.12
C ALA A 236 -12.41 -3.05 1.21
N LYS A 237 -13.72 -2.82 1.39
CA LYS A 237 -14.45 -1.75 0.70
C LYS A 237 -14.97 -0.78 1.74
N TRP A 238 -14.71 0.50 1.56
CA TRP A 238 -15.26 1.50 2.47
C TRP A 238 -16.76 1.63 2.21
N ILE A 239 -17.54 1.52 3.29
CA ILE A 239 -18.99 1.68 3.28
C ILE A 239 -19.32 2.84 4.23
N PRO A 240 -20.08 3.86 3.78
CA PRO A 240 -20.56 4.88 4.68
C PRO A 240 -21.41 4.24 5.76
N LYS A 241 -21.22 4.66 7.01
CA LYS A 241 -22.19 4.37 8.06
C LYS A 241 -23.48 5.09 7.65
N GLU A 242 -24.53 4.34 7.30
CA GLU A 242 -25.87 4.91 7.27
C GLU A 242 -26.14 5.48 8.67
N ASP A 243 -26.77 6.66 8.76
CA ASP A 243 -27.19 7.22 10.03
C ASP A 243 -28.18 6.26 10.68
N SER A 244 -27.64 5.30 11.44
CA SER A 244 -28.39 4.35 12.23
C SER A 244 -28.93 5.06 13.47
N GLU A 245 -29.74 6.09 13.26
CA GLU A 245 -30.61 6.75 14.24
C GLU A 245 -31.93 7.15 13.57
N VAL A 246 -32.57 6.21 12.86
CA VAL A 246 -34.00 6.31 12.59
C VAL A 246 -34.75 5.55 13.69
N LYS A 247 -35.15 6.32 14.71
CA LYS A 247 -36.31 6.15 15.58
C LYS A 247 -36.45 4.78 16.27
N LYS A 248 -36.03 4.71 17.54
CA LYS A 248 -36.74 3.85 18.50
C LYS A 248 -38.20 4.36 18.58
N PRO A 249 -39.22 3.53 18.34
CA PRO A 249 -40.59 3.92 18.65
C PRO A 249 -40.71 4.16 20.15
N LYS A 250 -41.40 5.25 20.51
CA LYS A 250 -41.74 5.61 21.89
C LYS A 250 -42.68 4.59 22.50
#